data_AF-A0A3D1B1F4-F1
#
_entry.id   AF-A0A3D1B1F4-F1
#
_cell.length_a   1.000
_cell.length_b   1.000
_cell.length_c   1.000
_cell.angle_alpha   90.00
_cell.angle_beta   90.00
_cell.angle_gamma   90.00
#
_symmetry.space_group_name_H-M   'P 1'
#
loop_
_entity.id
_entity.type
_entity.pdbx_description
1 polymer ?
#
loop_
_entity_poly.entity_id
_entity_poly.type
_entity_poly.pdbx_seq_one_letter_code
_entity_poly.pdbx_strand_id
1 'polypeptide(L)'
;DQAESSATNLSEPKRTELLRRALALDPQNPSLYDLLGGRLEKNGRSGEALELYRKALAKGIESARLHSRIADLLVRRGDKDAAIVEYEKAAQINPADLDSANNLATAYLEKGRLSDAERVFQMILATNENYAAAQNGMGLVAIQRQDPNAARRYFERAVQLNGDLVEAQMNLGLLYEMAGDRARARTSFEKFLAKASPAQYGSVIPKVRKELGNLR
;
A
#
# COMPACT_ATOMS: atom_id res chain seq x y z
N ASP A 1 -3.88 26.71 -23.60
CA ASP A 1 -2.63 25.98 -23.86
C ASP A 1 -1.32 26.54 -23.29
N GLN A 2 -1.15 27.84 -23.01
CA GLN A 2 0.09 28.33 -22.35
C GLN A 2 0.08 28.28 -20.80
N ALA A 3 -1.08 28.05 -20.18
CA ALA A 3 -1.21 27.95 -18.72
C ALA A 3 -0.81 26.56 -18.16
N GLU A 4 -0.98 25.49 -18.93
CA GLU A 4 -0.55 24.14 -18.50
C GLU A 4 0.97 23.94 -18.62
N SER A 5 1.63 24.63 -19.54
CA SER A 5 3.09 24.57 -19.73
C SER A 5 3.87 25.29 -18.60
N SER A 6 3.31 26.35 -18.02
CA SER A 6 3.96 27.15 -16.97
C SER A 6 3.85 26.54 -15.56
N ALA A 7 2.86 25.68 -15.32
CA ALA A 7 2.74 24.92 -14.06
C ALA A 7 3.86 23.89 -13.88
N THR A 8 4.48 23.44 -14.98
CA THR A 8 5.48 22.37 -15.00
C THR A 8 6.87 22.85 -14.58
N ASN A 9 7.20 24.13 -14.77
CA ASN A 9 8.52 24.73 -14.47
C ASN A 9 8.61 25.49 -13.14
N LEU A 10 7.57 25.47 -12.31
CA LEU A 10 7.62 26.08 -10.99
C LEU A 10 8.42 25.22 -10.01
N SER A 11 9.38 25.83 -9.29
CA SER A 11 10.10 25.17 -8.21
C SER A 11 9.13 24.67 -7.13
N GLU A 12 9.45 23.54 -6.51
CA GLU A 12 8.61 22.86 -5.51
C GLU A 12 8.14 23.79 -4.36
N PRO A 13 8.97 24.69 -3.80
CA PRO A 13 8.53 25.64 -2.79
C PRO A 13 7.50 26.64 -3.32
N LYS A 14 7.72 27.18 -4.53
CA LYS A 14 6.79 28.13 -5.17
C LYS A 14 5.44 27.48 -5.44
N ARG A 15 5.43 26.22 -5.89
CA ARG A 15 4.20 25.47 -6.16
C ARG A 15 3.39 25.22 -4.88
N THR A 16 4.07 24.85 -3.80
CA THR A 16 3.43 24.64 -2.48
C THR A 16 2.81 25.94 -1.96
N GLU A 17 3.52 27.07 -2.10
CA GLU A 17 3.02 28.38 -1.69
C GLU A 17 1.81 28.84 -2.51
N LEU A 18 1.82 28.63 -3.83
CA LEU A 18 0.66 28.92 -4.68
C LEU A 18 -0.57 28.11 -4.29
N LEU A 19 -0.40 26.82 -3.99
CA LEU A 19 -1.50 25.97 -3.52
C LEU A 19 -2.06 26.43 -2.18
N ARG A 20 -1.21 26.90 -1.25
CA ARG A 20 -1.66 27.49 0.02
C ARG A 20 -2.48 28.76 -0.20
N ARG A 21 -2.05 29.63 -1.11
CA ARG A 21 -2.80 30.85 -1.46
C ARG A 21 -4.13 30.53 -2.12
N ALA A 22 -4.14 29.59 -3.08
CA ALA A 22 -5.37 29.13 -3.70
C ALA A 22 -6.35 28.58 -2.67
N LEU A 23 -5.86 27.79 -1.71
CA LEU A 23 -6.69 27.23 -0.65
C LEU A 23 -7.21 28.31 0.33
N ALA A 24 -6.44 29.37 0.57
CA ALA A 24 -6.90 30.50 1.37
C ALA A 24 -8.03 31.29 0.67
N LEU A 25 -8.03 31.32 -0.67
CA LEU A 25 -9.05 31.98 -1.47
C LEU A 25 -10.32 31.11 -1.62
N ASP A 26 -10.15 29.79 -1.72
CA ASP A 26 -11.24 28.83 -1.88
C ASP A 26 -11.12 27.66 -0.88
N PRO A 27 -11.43 27.91 0.41
CA PRO A 27 -11.22 26.94 1.47
C PRO A 27 -12.19 25.76 1.47
N GLN A 28 -13.21 25.76 0.60
CA GLN A 28 -14.18 24.66 0.48
C GLN A 28 -13.87 23.71 -0.68
N ASN A 29 -12.79 23.94 -1.42
CA ASN A 29 -12.43 23.15 -2.59
C ASN A 29 -11.64 21.88 -2.21
N PRO A 30 -12.23 20.68 -2.30
CA PRO A 30 -11.57 19.43 -1.91
C PRO A 30 -10.28 19.18 -2.68
N SER A 31 -10.25 19.52 -3.97
CA SER A 31 -9.10 19.28 -4.85
C SER A 31 -7.84 20.02 -4.39
N LEU A 32 -7.98 21.18 -3.75
CA LEU A 32 -6.84 21.95 -3.24
C LEU A 32 -6.18 21.27 -2.02
N TYR A 33 -6.98 20.62 -1.17
CA TYR A 33 -6.46 19.82 -0.07
C TYR A 33 -5.69 18.60 -0.58
N ASP A 34 -6.24 17.89 -1.57
CA ASP A 34 -5.58 16.73 -2.19
C ASP A 34 -4.25 17.11 -2.86
N LEU A 35 -4.24 18.19 -3.65
CA LEU A 35 -3.05 18.66 -4.36
C LEU A 35 -1.96 19.13 -3.40
N LEU A 36 -2.32 19.94 -2.40
CA LEU A 36 -1.36 20.45 -1.43
C LEU A 36 -0.86 19.34 -0.50
N GLY A 37 -1.76 18.48 -0.02
CA GLY A 37 -1.43 17.34 0.84
C GLY A 37 -0.49 16.37 0.14
N GLY A 38 -0.82 15.93 -1.07
CA GLY A 38 0.04 15.01 -1.85
C GLY A 38 1.41 15.61 -2.16
N ARG A 39 1.49 16.94 -2.29
CA ARG A 39 2.76 17.67 -2.44
C ARG A 39 3.58 17.67 -1.14
N LEU A 40 2.94 17.92 0.00
CA LEU A 40 3.57 17.85 1.31
C LEU A 40 4.10 16.44 1.58
N GLU A 41 3.34 15.40 1.26
CA GLU A 41 3.76 13.99 1.40
C GLU A 41 4.99 13.67 0.55
N LYS A 42 5.00 14.07 -0.72
CA LYS A 42 6.17 13.89 -1.62
C LYS A 42 7.43 14.60 -1.10
N ASN A 43 7.25 15.69 -0.37
CA ASN A 43 8.34 16.46 0.24
C ASN A 43 8.73 15.96 1.65
N GLY A 44 8.23 14.79 2.08
CA GLY A 44 8.51 14.22 3.40
C GLY A 44 7.81 14.93 4.56
N ARG A 45 6.92 15.88 4.28
CA ARG A 45 6.18 16.69 5.27
C ARG A 45 4.86 16.03 5.66
N SER A 46 4.91 14.74 5.95
CA SER A 46 3.77 13.89 6.36
C SER A 46 3.06 14.39 7.63
N GLY A 47 3.79 15.13 8.48
CA GLY A 47 3.25 15.91 9.60
C GLY A 47 2.14 16.85 9.17
N GLU A 48 2.51 17.76 8.28
CA GLU A 48 1.65 18.85 7.81
C GLU A 48 0.55 18.37 6.87
N ALA A 49 0.82 17.33 6.07
CA ALA A 49 -0.21 16.72 5.21
C ALA A 49 -1.38 16.16 6.06
N LEU A 50 -1.06 15.45 7.15
CA LEU A 50 -2.09 14.90 8.03
C LEU A 50 -2.97 15.99 8.65
N GLU A 51 -2.34 17.06 9.15
CA GLU A 51 -3.07 18.19 9.73
C GLU A 51 -3.90 18.92 8.69
N LEU A 52 -3.41 19.04 7.45
CA LEU A 52 -4.15 19.63 6.35
C LEU A 52 -5.41 18.82 5.99
N TYR A 53 -5.29 17.49 5.86
CA TYR A 53 -6.43 16.63 5.55
C TYR A 53 -7.46 16.62 6.69
N ARG A 54 -7.01 16.59 7.95
CA ARG A 54 -7.92 16.70 9.12
C ARG A 54 -8.66 18.03 9.15
N LYS A 55 -8.00 19.13 8.79
CA LYS A 55 -8.66 20.44 8.63
C LYS A 55 -9.70 20.44 7.52
N ALA A 56 -9.50 19.70 6.44
CA ALA A 56 -10.50 19.54 5.38
C ALA A 56 -11.74 18.84 5.94
N LEU A 57 -11.57 17.71 6.63
CA LEU A 57 -12.67 16.97 7.27
C LEU A 57 -13.43 17.84 8.27
N ALA A 58 -12.71 18.62 9.10
CA ALA A 58 -13.32 19.53 10.08
C ALA A 58 -14.15 20.67 9.44
N LYS A 59 -13.96 20.95 8.15
CA LYS A 59 -14.75 21.89 7.36
C LYS A 59 -15.94 21.24 6.64
N GLY A 60 -16.19 19.95 6.91
CA GLY A 60 -17.25 19.17 6.27
C GLY A 60 -16.90 18.69 4.86
N ILE A 61 -15.62 18.77 4.46
CA ILE A 61 -15.17 18.22 3.18
C ILE A 61 -14.91 16.74 3.39
N GLU A 62 -15.92 15.92 3.12
CA GLU A 62 -15.85 14.46 3.30
C GLU A 62 -15.63 13.76 1.96
N SER A 63 -14.59 12.92 1.88
CA SER A 63 -14.33 12.10 0.70
C SER A 63 -13.56 10.84 1.07
N ALA A 64 -13.79 9.76 0.33
CA ALA A 64 -13.05 8.52 0.50
C ALA A 64 -11.54 8.73 0.39
N ARG A 65 -11.12 9.58 -0.56
CA ARG A 65 -9.71 9.90 -0.79
C ARG A 65 -9.05 10.55 0.43
N LEU A 66 -9.70 11.50 1.09
CA LEU A 66 -9.15 12.14 2.28
C LEU A 66 -8.95 11.12 3.41
N HIS A 67 -9.97 10.30 3.66
CA HIS A 67 -9.90 9.23 4.65
C HIS A 67 -8.77 8.23 4.34
N SER A 68 -8.64 7.77 3.10
CA SER A 68 -7.54 6.87 2.70
C SER A 68 -6.16 7.52 2.86
N ARG A 69 -6.01 8.81 2.55
CA ARG A 69 -4.72 9.52 2.73
C ARG A 69 -4.37 9.68 4.21
N ILE A 70 -5.34 10.01 5.05
CA ILE A 70 -5.15 10.05 6.50
C ILE A 70 -4.74 8.66 7.02
N ALA A 71 -5.41 7.61 6.57
CA ALA A 71 -5.11 6.23 6.94
C ALA A 71 -3.69 5.81 6.51
N ASP A 72 -3.29 6.07 5.25
CA ASP A 72 -1.93 5.84 4.73
C ASP A 72 -0.87 6.48 5.65
N LEU A 73 -1.11 7.73 6.06
CA LEU A 73 -0.20 8.48 6.93
C LEU A 73 -0.15 7.92 8.35
N LEU A 74 -1.29 7.44 8.88
CA LEU A 74 -1.36 6.79 10.19
C LEU A 74 -0.62 5.44 10.20
N VAL A 75 -0.76 4.62 9.15
CA VAL A 75 0.02 3.38 8.98
C VAL A 75 1.52 3.69 9.02
N ARG A 76 1.98 4.71 8.28
CA ARG A 76 3.40 5.11 8.28
C ARG A 76 3.91 5.56 9.65
N ARG A 77 3.04 6.09 10.51
CA ARG A 77 3.35 6.46 11.90
C ARG A 77 3.24 5.29 12.88
N GLY A 78 2.77 4.13 12.43
CA GLY A 78 2.54 2.94 13.25
C GLY A 78 1.18 2.90 13.95
N ASP A 79 0.32 3.90 13.76
CA ASP A 79 -1.01 3.98 14.38
C ASP A 79 -2.05 3.23 13.53
N LYS A 80 -1.92 1.90 13.50
CA LYS A 80 -2.73 1.03 12.62
C LYS A 80 -4.20 0.96 13.05
N ASP A 81 -4.49 1.09 14.34
CA ASP A 81 -5.87 1.06 14.82
C ASP A 81 -6.63 2.30 14.34
N ALA A 82 -6.03 3.50 14.44
CA ALA A 82 -6.63 4.71 13.88
C ALA A 82 -6.70 4.65 12.34
N ALA A 83 -5.69 4.07 11.68
CA ALA A 83 -5.70 3.91 10.23
C ALA A 83 -6.88 3.03 9.74
N ILE A 84 -7.16 1.93 10.44
CA ILE A 84 -8.30 1.04 10.12
C ILE A 84 -9.61 1.83 10.13
N VAL A 85 -9.86 2.63 11.17
CA VAL A 85 -11.09 3.45 11.28
C VAL A 85 -11.24 4.37 10.07
N GLU A 86 -10.16 5.01 9.64
CA GLU A 86 -10.18 5.92 8.50
C GLU A 86 -10.35 5.16 7.17
N TYR A 87 -9.69 4.03 6.98
CA TYR A 87 -9.94 3.18 5.81
C TYR A 87 -11.36 2.62 5.76
N GLU A 88 -11.97 2.27 6.89
CA GLU A 88 -13.37 1.83 6.94
C GLU A 88 -14.32 2.94 6.48
N LYS A 89 -14.10 4.20 6.90
CA LYS A 89 -14.85 5.36 6.39
C LYS A 89 -14.64 5.54 4.88
N ALA A 90 -13.40 5.40 4.40
CA ALA A 90 -13.11 5.48 2.97
C ALA A 90 -13.87 4.41 2.17
N ALA A 91 -13.89 3.17 2.66
CA ALA A 91 -14.60 2.06 2.05
C ALA A 91 -16.12 2.23 2.08
N GLN A 92 -16.67 2.88 3.12
CA GLN A 92 -18.10 3.21 3.18
C GLN A 92 -18.49 4.26 2.12
N ILE A 93 -17.64 5.26 1.89
CA ILE A 93 -17.90 6.34 0.93
C ILE A 93 -17.68 5.87 -0.52
N ASN A 94 -16.59 5.13 -0.77
CA ASN A 94 -16.30 4.58 -2.09
C ASN A 94 -15.87 3.10 -2.00
N PRO A 95 -16.82 2.16 -2.07
CA PRO A 95 -16.52 0.72 -2.03
C PRO A 95 -15.71 0.21 -3.23
N ALA A 96 -15.65 0.99 -4.33
CA ALA A 96 -14.97 0.58 -5.56
C ALA A 96 -13.46 0.88 -5.57
N ASP A 97 -12.94 1.59 -4.55
CA ASP A 97 -11.50 1.82 -4.40
C ASP A 97 -10.80 0.57 -3.86
N LEU A 98 -10.42 -0.33 -4.77
CA LEU A 98 -9.76 -1.59 -4.44
C LEU A 98 -8.38 -1.39 -3.80
N ASP A 99 -7.68 -0.30 -4.10
CA ASP A 99 -6.36 -0.02 -3.52
C ASP A 99 -6.51 0.32 -2.03
N SER A 100 -7.47 1.20 -1.69
CA SER A 100 -7.80 1.51 -0.31
C SER A 100 -8.34 0.28 0.44
N ALA A 101 -9.17 -0.55 -0.21
CA ALA A 101 -9.65 -1.81 0.37
C ALA A 101 -8.49 -2.80 0.63
N ASN A 102 -7.52 -2.88 -0.28
CA ASN A 102 -6.33 -3.74 -0.10
C ASN A 102 -5.48 -3.26 1.09
N ASN A 103 -5.33 -1.94 1.27
CA ASN A 103 -4.62 -1.38 2.41
C ASN A 103 -5.37 -1.64 3.73
N LEU A 104 -6.71 -1.55 3.73
CA LEU A 104 -7.55 -1.93 4.87
C LEU A 104 -7.34 -3.40 5.26
N ALA A 105 -7.43 -4.31 4.29
CA ALA A 105 -7.24 -5.74 4.51
C ALA A 105 -5.84 -6.06 5.05
N THR A 106 -4.83 -5.38 4.52
CA THR A 106 -3.44 -5.50 5.00
C THR A 106 -3.30 -5.01 6.44
N ALA A 107 -3.91 -3.87 6.78
CA ALA A 107 -3.91 -3.35 8.15
C ALA A 107 -4.62 -4.32 9.12
N TYR A 108 -5.73 -4.94 8.71
CA TYR A 108 -6.39 -5.99 9.48
C TYR A 108 -5.49 -7.20 9.73
N LEU A 109 -4.83 -7.69 8.68
CA LEU A 109 -3.93 -8.81 8.76
C LEU A 109 -2.79 -8.55 9.76
N GLU A 110 -2.17 -7.38 9.69
CA GLU A 110 -1.08 -6.97 10.59
C GLU A 110 -1.54 -6.79 12.05
N LYS A 111 -2.82 -6.51 12.28
CA LYS A 111 -3.45 -6.47 13.61
C LYS A 111 -3.94 -7.83 14.09
N GLY A 112 -3.79 -8.89 13.29
CA GLY A 112 -4.29 -10.23 13.62
C GLY A 112 -5.80 -10.38 13.46
N ARG A 113 -6.50 -9.40 12.87
CA ARG A 113 -7.93 -9.48 12.54
C ARG A 113 -8.13 -10.30 11.26
N LEU A 114 -7.78 -11.59 11.33
CA LEU A 114 -7.68 -12.48 10.17
C LEU A 114 -8.99 -12.60 9.39
N SER A 115 -10.12 -12.77 10.08
CA SER A 115 -11.42 -12.90 9.43
C SER A 115 -11.84 -11.63 8.69
N ASP A 116 -11.50 -10.45 9.21
CA ASP A 116 -11.79 -9.19 8.53
C ASP A 116 -10.91 -9.01 7.30
N ALA A 117 -9.61 -9.30 7.41
CA ALA A 117 -8.69 -9.26 6.28
C ALA A 117 -9.15 -10.19 5.15
N GLU A 118 -9.48 -11.44 5.48
CA GLU A 118 -9.95 -12.44 4.52
C GLU A 118 -11.23 -11.99 3.80
N ARG A 119 -12.21 -11.46 4.54
CA ARG A 119 -13.46 -10.95 3.96
C ARG A 119 -13.20 -9.81 2.96
N VAL A 120 -12.30 -8.88 3.29
CA VAL A 120 -11.99 -7.75 2.42
C VAL A 120 -11.19 -8.22 1.19
N PHE A 121 -10.20 -9.10 1.34
CA PHE A 121 -9.48 -9.66 0.20
C PHE A 121 -10.39 -10.47 -0.73
N GLN A 122 -11.32 -11.27 -0.20
CA GLN A 122 -12.31 -11.99 -0.98
C GLN A 122 -13.22 -11.04 -1.77
N MET A 123 -13.65 -9.93 -1.16
CA MET A 123 -14.45 -8.91 -1.84
C MET A 123 -13.68 -8.21 -2.98
N ILE A 124 -12.38 -7.93 -2.78
CA ILE A 124 -11.51 -7.42 -3.85
C ILE A 124 -11.43 -8.43 -5.00
N LEU A 125 -11.21 -9.70 -4.70
CA LEU A 125 -11.09 -10.76 -5.72
C LEU A 125 -12.41 -11.11 -6.41
N ALA A 126 -13.55 -10.90 -5.74
CA ALA A 126 -14.86 -11.00 -6.38
C ALA A 126 -15.12 -9.87 -7.37
N THR A 127 -14.58 -8.67 -7.10
CA THR A 127 -14.68 -7.51 -8.00
C THR A 127 -13.64 -7.59 -9.13
N ASN A 128 -12.43 -8.02 -8.80
CA ASN A 128 -11.32 -8.17 -9.74
C ASN A 128 -10.48 -9.40 -9.36
N GLU A 129 -10.78 -10.53 -9.99
CA GLU A 129 -10.08 -11.81 -9.77
C GLU A 129 -8.57 -11.76 -10.07
N ASN A 130 -8.14 -10.79 -10.87
CA ASN A 130 -6.77 -10.59 -11.33
C ASN A 130 -6.01 -9.55 -10.50
N TYR A 131 -6.55 -9.14 -9.35
CA TYR A 131 -5.88 -8.22 -8.44
C TYR A 131 -4.75 -8.91 -7.65
N ALA A 132 -3.53 -8.86 -8.20
CA ALA A 132 -2.37 -9.61 -7.71
C ALA A 132 -2.04 -9.38 -6.22
N ALA A 133 -2.18 -8.15 -5.72
CA ALA A 133 -1.89 -7.83 -4.33
C ALA A 133 -2.86 -8.52 -3.35
N ALA A 134 -4.14 -8.67 -3.72
CA ALA A 134 -5.13 -9.39 -2.92
C ALA A 134 -4.89 -10.90 -2.96
N GLN A 135 -4.42 -11.46 -4.10
CA GLN A 135 -3.95 -12.85 -4.15
C GLN A 135 -2.78 -13.07 -3.17
N ASN A 136 -1.81 -12.15 -3.14
CA ASN A 136 -0.73 -12.21 -2.14
C ASN A 136 -1.27 -12.07 -0.71
N GLY A 137 -2.23 -11.18 -0.46
CA GLY A 137 -2.92 -11.04 0.83
C GLY A 137 -3.60 -12.32 1.31
N MET A 138 -4.35 -13.01 0.42
CA MET A 138 -4.95 -14.32 0.71
C MET A 138 -3.89 -15.38 1.02
N GLY A 139 -2.74 -15.33 0.34
CA GLY A 139 -1.61 -16.20 0.66
C GLY A 139 -1.10 -16.00 2.09
N LEU A 140 -0.98 -14.75 2.55
CA LEU A 140 -0.59 -14.45 3.92
C LEU A 140 -1.65 -14.87 4.94
N VAL A 141 -2.95 -14.70 4.62
CA VAL A 141 -4.05 -15.23 5.45
C VAL A 141 -3.93 -16.75 5.60
N ALA A 142 -3.65 -17.47 4.50
CA ALA A 142 -3.48 -18.92 4.52
C ALA A 142 -2.26 -19.35 5.36
N ILE A 143 -1.15 -18.61 5.33
CA ILE A 143 -0.01 -18.85 6.23
C ILE A 143 -0.44 -18.74 7.70
N GLN A 144 -1.20 -17.69 8.06
CA GLN A 144 -1.68 -17.50 9.43
C GLN A 144 -2.68 -18.58 9.87
N ARG A 145 -3.42 -19.16 8.92
CA ARG A 145 -4.28 -20.34 9.13
C ARG A 145 -3.53 -21.67 9.08
N GLN A 146 -2.20 -21.66 8.97
CA GLN A 146 -1.36 -22.86 8.87
C GLN A 146 -1.71 -23.77 7.67
N ASP A 147 -2.17 -23.17 6.55
CA ASP A 147 -2.38 -23.87 5.28
C ASP A 147 -1.31 -23.44 4.24
N PRO A 148 -0.11 -24.04 4.28
CA PRO A 148 0.96 -23.72 3.34
C PRO A 148 0.62 -24.12 1.89
N ASN A 149 -0.29 -25.07 1.68
CA ASN A 149 -0.68 -25.51 0.34
C ASN A 149 -1.60 -24.48 -0.34
N ALA A 150 -2.54 -23.90 0.40
CA ALA A 150 -3.34 -22.78 -0.08
C ALA A 150 -2.46 -21.53 -0.26
N ALA A 151 -1.58 -21.23 0.70
CA ALA A 151 -0.66 -20.10 0.61
C ALA A 151 0.18 -20.15 -0.68
N ARG A 152 0.74 -21.32 -1.01
CA ARG A 152 1.52 -21.51 -2.24
C ARG A 152 0.70 -21.17 -3.48
N ARG A 153 -0.52 -21.70 -3.59
CA ARG A 153 -1.41 -21.45 -4.75
C ARG A 153 -1.71 -19.97 -4.92
N TYR A 154 -1.99 -19.27 -3.83
CA TYR A 154 -2.26 -17.84 -3.84
C TYR A 154 -1.03 -17.01 -4.24
N PHE A 155 0.14 -17.30 -3.68
CA PHE A 155 1.35 -16.56 -4.05
C PHE A 155 1.80 -16.88 -5.48
N GLU A 156 1.67 -18.13 -5.95
CA GLU A 156 1.92 -18.52 -7.35
C GLU A 156 1.02 -17.71 -8.29
N ARG A 157 -0.28 -17.61 -7.96
CA ARG A 157 -1.23 -16.79 -8.73
C ARG A 157 -0.84 -15.31 -8.72
N ALA A 158 -0.44 -14.77 -7.57
CA ALA A 158 0.00 -13.38 -7.45
C ALA A 158 1.21 -13.08 -8.36
N VAL A 159 2.21 -13.96 -8.38
CA VAL A 159 3.39 -13.84 -9.25
C VAL A 159 3.07 -14.04 -10.73
N GLN A 160 2.12 -14.91 -11.08
CA GLN A 160 1.66 -15.07 -12.45
C GLN A 160 0.96 -13.80 -12.98
N LEU A 161 0.14 -13.18 -12.13
CA LEU A 161 -0.58 -11.94 -12.47
C LEU A 161 0.35 -10.73 -12.52
N ASN A 162 1.30 -10.65 -11.58
CA ASN A 162 2.28 -9.58 -11.52
C ASN A 162 3.66 -10.13 -11.13
N GLY A 163 4.50 -10.37 -12.13
CA GLY A 163 5.87 -10.84 -11.94
C GLY A 163 6.81 -9.81 -11.30
N ASP A 164 6.36 -8.57 -11.11
CA ASP A 164 7.09 -7.48 -10.47
C ASP A 164 6.71 -7.31 -8.99
N LEU A 165 5.70 -8.05 -8.50
CA LEU A 165 5.29 -8.02 -7.09
C LEU A 165 6.34 -8.75 -6.23
N VAL A 166 7.34 -7.99 -5.77
CA VAL A 166 8.50 -8.51 -5.03
C VAL A 166 8.10 -9.20 -3.72
N GLU A 167 7.07 -8.70 -3.04
CA GLU A 167 6.50 -9.29 -1.83
C GLU A 167 6.06 -10.74 -2.05
N ALA A 168 5.39 -11.01 -3.18
CA ALA A 168 4.93 -12.35 -3.52
C ALA A 168 6.09 -13.28 -3.89
N GLN A 169 7.13 -12.77 -4.57
CA GLN A 169 8.35 -13.54 -4.82
C GLN A 169 9.05 -13.92 -3.51
N MET A 170 9.16 -12.99 -2.57
CA MET A 170 9.75 -13.25 -1.26
C MET A 170 8.96 -14.32 -0.49
N ASN A 171 7.64 -14.18 -0.44
CA ASN A 171 6.76 -15.13 0.24
C ASN A 171 6.83 -16.54 -0.37
N LEU A 172 6.87 -16.65 -1.70
CA LEU A 172 7.11 -17.94 -2.37
C LEU A 172 8.47 -18.53 -2.04
N GLY A 173 9.53 -17.71 -2.05
CA GLY A 173 10.88 -18.17 -1.74
C GLY A 173 10.96 -18.82 -0.36
N LEU A 174 10.43 -18.14 0.65
CA LEU A 174 10.33 -18.66 2.02
C LEU A 174 9.50 -19.94 2.09
N LEU A 175 8.38 -20.00 1.37
CA LEU A 175 7.49 -21.16 1.39
C LEU A 175 8.11 -22.39 0.73
N TYR A 176 8.85 -22.19 -0.38
CA TYR A 176 9.60 -23.26 -1.03
C TYR A 176 10.77 -23.73 -0.19
N GLU A 177 11.46 -22.81 0.49
CA GLU A 177 12.53 -23.15 1.43
C GLU A 177 12.01 -24.03 2.57
N MET A 178 10.87 -23.65 3.18
CA MET A 178 10.21 -24.47 4.21
C MET A 178 9.79 -25.85 3.68
N ALA A 179 9.40 -25.95 2.41
CA ALA A 179 9.06 -27.20 1.76
C ALA A 179 10.28 -28.04 1.32
N GLY A 180 11.51 -27.53 1.51
CA GLY A 180 12.75 -28.18 1.07
C GLY A 180 13.02 -28.07 -0.44
N ASP A 181 12.20 -27.34 -1.19
CA ASP A 181 12.39 -27.13 -2.63
C ASP A 181 13.40 -26.00 -2.87
N ARG A 182 14.67 -26.34 -2.69
CA ARG A 182 15.78 -25.38 -2.80
C ARG A 182 15.86 -24.71 -4.16
N ALA A 183 15.53 -25.43 -5.24
CA ALA A 183 15.60 -24.91 -6.59
C ALA A 183 14.58 -23.78 -6.81
N ARG A 184 13.32 -24.01 -6.45
CA ARG A 184 12.27 -22.98 -6.58
C ARG A 184 12.47 -21.84 -5.58
N ALA A 185 12.90 -22.14 -4.36
CA ALA A 185 13.24 -21.11 -3.36
C ALA A 185 14.30 -20.14 -3.90
N ARG A 186 15.38 -20.69 -4.47
CA ARG A 186 16.45 -19.92 -5.10
C ARG A 186 15.93 -18.99 -6.20
N THR A 187 15.16 -19.52 -7.15
CA THR A 187 14.59 -18.73 -8.26
C THR A 187 13.74 -17.57 -7.74
N SER A 188 12.91 -17.81 -6.74
CA SER A 188 12.07 -16.77 -6.13
C SER A 188 12.89 -15.69 -5.43
N PHE A 189 13.91 -16.06 -4.66
CA PHE A 189 14.80 -15.09 -4.01
C PHE A 189 15.63 -14.28 -5.01
N GLU A 190 16.11 -14.89 -6.09
CA GLU A 190 16.81 -14.17 -7.17
C GLU A 190 15.88 -13.14 -7.84
N LYS A 191 14.63 -13.50 -8.13
CA LYS A 191 13.61 -12.58 -8.67
C LYS A 191 13.29 -11.43 -7.71
N PHE A 192 13.18 -11.71 -6.41
CA PHE A 192 13.02 -10.67 -5.38
C PHE A 192 14.21 -9.70 -5.42
N LEU A 193 15.44 -10.22 -5.32
CA LEU A 193 16.65 -9.40 -5.25
C LEU A 193 16.90 -8.55 -6.51
N ALA A 194 16.46 -9.03 -7.67
CA ALA A 194 16.59 -8.30 -8.93
C ALA A 194 15.77 -7.00 -8.97
N LYS A 195 14.67 -6.91 -8.20
CA LYS A 195 13.72 -5.78 -8.24
C LYS A 195 13.52 -5.08 -6.89
N ALA A 196 13.93 -5.68 -5.79
CA ALA A 196 13.76 -5.11 -4.46
C ALA A 196 14.56 -3.81 -4.29
N SER A 197 13.84 -2.73 -3.98
CA SER A 197 14.45 -1.43 -3.66
C SER A 197 15.15 -1.46 -2.30
N PRO A 198 16.44 -1.07 -2.20
CA PRO A 198 17.13 -0.94 -0.92
C PRO A 198 16.44 0.02 0.06
N ALA A 199 15.75 1.04 -0.44
CA ALA A 199 15.03 2.00 0.40
C ALA A 199 13.85 1.35 1.15
N GLN A 200 13.17 0.38 0.52
CA GLN A 200 12.03 -0.32 1.10
C GLN A 200 12.44 -1.60 1.84
N TYR A 201 13.45 -2.30 1.33
CA TYR A 201 13.84 -3.64 1.77
C TYR A 201 15.23 -3.72 2.38
N GLY A 202 15.80 -2.61 2.86
CA GLY A 202 17.17 -2.55 3.37
C GLY A 202 17.49 -3.55 4.49
N SER A 203 16.51 -3.87 5.33
CA SER A 203 16.65 -4.88 6.39
C SER A 203 16.38 -6.33 5.94
N VAL A 204 15.71 -6.50 4.79
CA VAL A 204 15.29 -7.81 4.26
C VAL A 204 16.32 -8.33 3.25
N ILE A 205 16.84 -7.48 2.37
CA ILE A 205 17.81 -7.84 1.32
C ILE A 205 19.02 -8.61 1.89
N PRO A 206 19.67 -8.19 3.00
CA PRO A 206 20.80 -8.93 3.55
C PRO A 206 20.42 -10.34 4.03
N LYS A 207 19.22 -10.50 4.60
CA LYS A 207 18.71 -11.80 5.05
C LYS A 207 18.47 -12.73 3.87
N VAL A 208 17.81 -12.24 2.82
CA VAL A 208 17.57 -13.02 1.60
C VAL A 208 18.88 -13.44 0.93
N ARG A 209 19.88 -12.55 0.86
CA ARG A 209 21.22 -12.90 0.35
C ARG A 209 21.89 -14.01 1.16
N LYS A 210 21.73 -13.99 2.48
CA LYS A 210 22.25 -15.03 3.36
C LYS A 210 21.57 -16.37 3.08
N GLU A 211 20.25 -16.41 3.04
CA GLU A 211 19.51 -17.65 2.75
C GLU A 211 19.82 -18.20 1.36
N LEU A 212 19.91 -17.32 0.36
CA LEU A 212 20.32 -17.70 -1.00
C LEU A 212 21.71 -18.38 -1.02
N GLY A 213 22.62 -17.98 -0.12
CA GLY A 213 23.93 -18.61 0.05
C GLY A 213 23.86 -20.00 0.70
N ASN A 214 22.85 -20.26 1.52
CA ASN A 214 22.61 -21.55 2.19
C ASN A 214 21.93 -22.58 1.26
N LEU A 215 21.22 -22.13 0.23
CA LEU A 215 20.55 -22.96 -0.78
C LEU A 215 21.50 -23.55 -1.85
N ARG A 216 22.80 -23.63 -1.55
CA ARG A 216 23.80 -24.28 -2.41
C ARG A 216 23.63 -25.80 -2.45
#